data_AF-A0A382RMB1-F1
#
_entry.id   AF-A0A382RMB1-F1
#
_cell.length_a   1.000
_cell.length_b   1.000
_cell.length_c   1.000
_cell.angle_alpha   90.00
_cell.angle_beta   90.00
_cell.angle_gamma   90.00
#
_symmetry.space_group_name_H-M   'P 1'
#
loop_
_entity.id
_entity.type
_entity.pdbx_description
1 polymer ?
#
loop_
_entity_poly.entity_id
_entity_poly.type
_entity_poly.pdbx_seq_one_letter_code
_entity_poly.pdbx_strand_id
1 'polypeptide(L)'
;MFLNAVGISLVIAYGKSFSLNKFIKRLALLGLAALSVSLGTYFLFPDAWVYFGILHLIWTSTLIAIIFVQFPKTSLFVASLIFILGYLNLPDLSFFGFLLSDYLPLSSVDFYPLFPWIAFVFTGIYLGHNPIYKKIFFMRLPFLQLVGQHSLIIYLLHQVILFSLVGAIYFLFSQ
;
A
#
# COMPACT_ATOMS: atom_id res chain seq x y z
N MET A 1 5.91 -8.34 -0.97
CA MET A 1 5.46 -8.88 -2.28
C MET A 1 4.71 -7.84 -3.12
N PHE A 2 3.57 -7.29 -2.68
CA PHE A 2 2.88 -6.21 -3.41
C PHE A 2 3.52 -4.81 -3.26
N LEU A 3 3.95 -4.44 -2.06
CA LEU A 3 4.58 -3.12 -1.81
C LEU A 3 5.89 -2.91 -2.60
N ASN A 4 6.61 -3.99 -2.93
CA ASN A 4 7.73 -3.91 -3.87
C ASN A 4 7.28 -3.42 -5.25
N ALA A 5 6.14 -3.90 -5.75
CA ALA A 5 5.58 -3.44 -7.02
C ALA A 5 5.19 -1.96 -6.96
N VAL A 6 4.71 -1.47 -5.81
CA VAL A 6 4.49 -0.03 -5.57
C VAL A 6 5.80 0.74 -5.71
N GLY A 7 6.87 0.30 -5.06
CA GLY A 7 8.20 0.91 -5.19
C GLY A 7 8.73 0.92 -6.63
N ILE A 8 8.63 -0.21 -7.32
CA ILE A 8 9.01 -0.33 -8.74
C ILE A 8 8.17 0.63 -9.61
N SER A 9 6.85 0.73 -9.35
CA SER A 9 5.96 1.63 -10.09
C SER A 9 6.35 3.11 -9.93
N LEU A 10 6.84 3.51 -8.75
CA LEU A 10 7.36 4.86 -8.51
C LEU A 10 8.61 5.15 -9.35
N VAL A 11 9.51 4.18 -9.46
CA VAL A 11 10.70 4.29 -10.32
C VAL A 11 10.31 4.40 -11.80
N ILE A 12 9.36 3.59 -12.25
CA ILE A 12 8.89 3.65 -13.64
C ILE A 12 8.23 5.01 -13.94
N ALA A 13 7.43 5.53 -13.01
CA ALA A 13 6.68 6.77 -13.19
C ALA A 13 7.54 8.04 -13.04
N TYR A 14 8.51 8.06 -12.11
CA TYR A 14 9.23 9.27 -11.70
C TYR A 14 10.76 9.16 -11.75
N GLY A 15 11.32 7.98 -12.08
CA GLY A 15 12.77 7.76 -12.07
C GLY A 15 13.54 8.46 -13.19
N LYS A 16 12.88 8.83 -14.30
CA LYS A 16 13.53 9.60 -15.40
C LYS A 16 13.23 11.10 -15.35
N SER A 17 12.00 11.47 -15.06
CA SER A 17 11.55 12.87 -15.02
C SER A 17 10.45 13.00 -13.97
N PHE A 18 10.64 13.91 -13.02
CA PHE A 18 9.62 14.20 -12.04
C PHE A 18 8.54 15.11 -12.65
N SER A 19 7.27 14.71 -12.49
CA SER A 19 6.14 15.52 -12.94
C SER A 19 5.16 15.71 -11.77
N LEU A 20 5.15 16.93 -11.23
CA LEU A 20 4.33 17.28 -10.06
C LEU A 20 2.84 16.98 -10.31
N ASN A 21 2.34 17.30 -11.50
CA ASN A 21 0.93 17.07 -11.85
C ASN A 21 0.54 15.58 -11.78
N LYS A 22 1.39 14.68 -12.27
CA LYS A 22 1.12 13.23 -12.20
C LYS A 22 1.20 12.74 -10.75
N PHE A 23 2.14 13.29 -9.98
CA PHE A 23 2.34 12.96 -8.58
C PHE A 23 1.14 13.35 -7.72
N ILE A 24 0.69 14.59 -7.83
CA ILE A 24 -0.50 15.09 -7.12
C ILE A 24 -1.75 14.31 -7.53
N LYS A 25 -1.95 14.04 -8.83
CA LYS A 25 -3.11 13.24 -9.29
C LYS A 25 -3.11 11.84 -8.66
N ARG A 26 -1.96 11.18 -8.61
CA ARG A 26 -1.81 9.86 -7.98
C ARG A 26 -2.08 9.92 -6.47
N LEU A 27 -1.54 10.93 -5.78
CA LEU A 27 -1.77 11.12 -4.35
C LEU A 27 -3.23 11.42 -4.02
N ALA A 28 -3.88 12.29 -4.79
CA ALA A 28 -5.29 12.63 -4.59
C ALA A 28 -6.16 11.38 -4.79
N LEU A 29 -5.91 10.59 -5.82
CA LEU A 29 -6.66 9.36 -6.09
C LEU A 29 -6.48 8.31 -4.98
N LEU A 30 -5.24 8.08 -4.52
CA LEU A 30 -4.97 7.16 -3.41
C LEU A 30 -5.57 7.67 -2.09
N GLY A 31 -5.47 8.97 -1.81
CA GLY A 31 -5.98 9.59 -0.60
C GLY A 31 -7.50 9.57 -0.54
N LEU A 32 -8.17 9.92 -1.64
CA LEU A 32 -9.63 9.81 -1.76
C LEU A 32 -10.09 8.37 -1.59
N ALA A 33 -9.42 7.40 -2.23
CA ALA A 33 -9.76 5.99 -2.07
C ALA A 33 -9.59 5.52 -0.61
N ALA A 34 -8.50 5.92 0.05
CA ALA A 34 -8.25 5.60 1.46
C ALA A 34 -9.34 6.18 2.37
N LEU A 35 -9.68 7.47 2.19
CA LEU A 35 -10.74 8.15 2.94
C LEU A 35 -12.12 7.53 2.69
N SER A 36 -12.44 7.16 1.45
CA SER A 36 -13.70 6.49 1.13
C SER A 36 -13.83 5.15 1.85
N VAL A 37 -12.73 4.37 1.95
CA VAL A 37 -12.73 3.11 2.71
C VAL A 37 -12.90 3.37 4.20
N SER A 38 -12.19 4.34 4.78
CA SER A 38 -12.34 4.71 6.19
C SER A 38 -13.76 5.14 6.52
N LEU A 39 -14.36 6.04 5.72
CA LEU A 39 -15.73 6.51 5.93
C LEU A 39 -16.75 5.38 5.74
N GLY A 40 -16.61 4.59 4.67
CA GLY A 40 -17.52 3.48 4.41
C GLY A 40 -17.49 2.44 5.53
N THR A 41 -16.30 2.09 6.02
CA THR A 41 -16.16 1.13 7.12
C THR A 41 -16.57 1.73 8.46
N TYR A 42 -16.42 3.03 8.68
CA TYR A 42 -16.92 3.71 9.88
C TYR A 42 -18.44 3.63 10.01
N PHE A 43 -19.19 3.79 8.91
CA PHE A 43 -20.65 3.66 8.94
C PHE A 43 -21.14 2.22 9.06
N LEU A 44 -20.40 1.23 8.54
CA LEU A 44 -20.78 -0.18 8.57
C LEU A 44 -20.34 -0.90 9.84
N PHE A 45 -19.13 -0.58 10.33
CA PHE A 45 -18.45 -1.25 11.43
C PHE A 45 -17.74 -0.22 12.33
N PRO A 46 -18.50 0.60 13.08
CA PRO A 46 -17.93 1.71 13.87
C PRO A 46 -16.89 1.24 14.91
N ASP A 47 -17.04 0.02 15.44
CA ASP A 47 -16.11 -0.55 16.42
C ASP A 47 -14.82 -1.14 15.80
N ALA A 48 -14.73 -1.21 14.48
CA ALA A 48 -13.60 -1.84 13.77
C ALA A 48 -13.22 -1.12 12.46
N TRP A 49 -13.52 0.18 12.36
CA TRP A 49 -13.32 0.94 11.14
C TRP A 49 -11.86 1.05 10.72
N VAL A 50 -11.61 1.21 9.42
CA VAL A 50 -10.27 1.23 8.84
C VAL A 50 -9.64 2.60 9.03
N TYR A 51 -8.87 2.78 10.10
CA TYR A 51 -8.15 4.03 10.38
C TYR A 51 -6.77 4.12 9.70
N PHE A 52 -6.09 2.98 9.50
CA PHE A 52 -4.79 2.94 8.82
C PHE A 52 -4.58 1.61 8.08
N GLY A 53 -5.39 1.38 7.05
CA GLY A 53 -5.28 0.21 6.17
C GLY A 53 -4.20 0.31 5.09
N ILE A 54 -4.18 -0.67 4.17
CA ILE A 54 -3.14 -0.75 3.13
C ILE A 54 -3.12 0.48 2.20
N LEU A 55 -4.27 1.11 1.91
CA LEU A 55 -4.32 2.32 1.08
C LEU A 55 -3.66 3.52 1.74
N HIS A 56 -3.85 3.68 3.06
CA HIS A 56 -3.16 4.70 3.86
C HIS A 56 -1.65 4.45 3.86
N LEU A 57 -1.25 3.19 4.05
CA LEU A 57 0.15 2.81 3.97
C LEU A 57 0.76 3.16 2.60
N ILE A 58 0.11 2.81 1.49
CA ILE A 58 0.61 3.10 0.13
C ILE A 58 0.68 4.61 -0.10
N TRP A 59 -0.31 5.37 0.36
CA TRP A 59 -0.35 6.82 0.25
C TRP A 59 0.79 7.49 1.02
N THR A 60 0.95 7.16 2.30
CA THR A 60 2.04 7.67 3.17
C THR A 60 3.41 7.22 2.67
N SER A 61 3.55 5.95 2.29
CA SER A 61 4.80 5.42 1.73
C SER A 61 5.15 6.10 0.42
N THR A 62 4.17 6.47 -0.41
CA THR A 62 4.42 7.24 -1.64
C THR A 62 5.01 8.62 -1.34
N LEU A 63 4.44 9.33 -0.36
CA LEU A 63 4.92 10.65 0.05
C LEU A 63 6.36 10.61 0.54
N ILE A 64 6.72 9.59 1.32
CA ILE A 64 8.06 9.44 1.88
C ILE A 64 9.03 8.93 0.80
N ALA A 65 8.64 7.88 0.09
CA ALA A 65 9.54 7.15 -0.79
C ALA A 65 9.89 7.90 -2.08
N ILE A 66 9.08 8.91 -2.49
CA ILE A 66 9.38 9.73 -3.67
C ILE A 66 10.76 10.40 -3.59
N ILE A 67 11.19 10.80 -2.38
CA ILE A 67 12.50 11.44 -2.12
C ILE A 67 13.65 10.49 -2.48
N PHE A 68 13.43 9.18 -2.29
CA PHE A 68 14.44 8.14 -2.50
C PHE A 68 14.41 7.53 -3.89
N VAL A 69 13.44 7.91 -4.74
CA VAL A 69 13.29 7.32 -6.08
C VAL A 69 14.54 7.47 -6.92
N GLN A 70 15.29 8.57 -6.83
CA GLN A 70 16.53 8.74 -7.61
C GLN A 70 17.78 8.11 -6.97
N PHE A 71 17.65 7.58 -5.75
CA PHE A 71 18.78 7.10 -4.95
C PHE A 71 18.58 5.62 -4.57
N PRO A 72 18.74 4.68 -5.51
CA PRO A 72 18.43 3.26 -5.27
C PRO A 72 19.27 2.64 -4.15
N LYS A 73 20.56 2.99 -4.05
CA LYS A 73 21.45 2.47 -3.00
C LYS A 73 21.07 2.96 -1.61
N THR A 74 20.72 4.25 -1.48
CA THR A 74 20.29 4.80 -0.18
C THR A 74 18.92 4.24 0.21
N SER A 75 18.02 4.08 -0.77
CA SER A 75 16.74 3.41 -0.56
C SER A 75 16.93 1.99 0.00
N LEU A 76 17.82 1.19 -0.58
CA LEU A 76 18.13 -0.15 -0.07
C LEU A 76 18.75 -0.11 1.33
N PHE A 77 19.68 0.83 1.57
CA PHE A 77 20.30 1.00 2.89
C PHE A 77 19.26 1.31 3.97
N VAL A 78 18.33 2.24 3.71
CA VAL A 78 17.23 2.57 4.62
C VAL A 78 16.32 1.36 4.83
N ALA A 79 16.00 0.60 3.78
CA ALA A 79 15.19 -0.61 3.90
C ALA A 79 15.87 -1.66 4.81
N SER A 80 17.16 -1.92 4.58
CA SER A 80 17.95 -2.85 5.40
C SER A 80 18.01 -2.39 6.85
N LEU A 81 18.19 -1.09 7.11
CA LEU A 81 18.18 -0.55 8.45
C LEU A 81 16.83 -0.78 9.14
N ILE A 82 15.72 -0.52 8.46
CA ILE A 82 14.36 -0.78 9.00
C ILE A 82 14.16 -2.27 9.31
N PHE A 83 14.60 -3.17 8.43
CA PHE A 83 14.48 -4.61 8.68
C PHE A 83 15.34 -5.08 9.85
N ILE A 84 16.57 -4.57 9.98
CA ILE A 84 17.46 -4.90 11.10
C ILE A 84 16.88 -4.37 12.42
N LEU A 85 16.44 -3.11 12.45
CA LEU A 85 15.80 -2.51 13.62
C LEU A 85 14.54 -3.28 14.04
N GLY A 86 13.71 -3.66 13.06
CA GLY A 86 12.53 -4.51 13.29
C GLY A 86 12.87 -5.90 13.82
N TYR A 87 13.94 -6.53 13.31
CA TYR A 87 14.41 -7.83 13.81
C TYR A 87 14.96 -7.75 15.24
N LEU A 88 15.63 -6.65 15.57
CA LEU A 88 16.19 -6.40 16.90
C LEU A 88 15.16 -5.89 17.91
N ASN A 89 13.90 -5.65 17.52
CA ASN A 89 12.86 -5.00 18.33
C ASN A 89 13.29 -3.64 18.90
N LEU A 90 14.12 -2.89 18.16
CA LEU A 90 14.71 -1.63 18.61
C LEU A 90 14.66 -0.57 17.50
N PRO A 91 14.11 0.64 17.73
CA PRO A 91 13.13 0.99 18.76
C PRO A 91 11.79 0.30 18.47
N ASP A 92 10.79 0.45 19.34
CA ASP A 92 9.44 -0.03 19.04
C ASP A 92 8.89 0.73 17.83
N LEU A 93 9.10 0.17 16.62
CA LEU A 93 8.71 0.80 15.35
C LEU A 93 7.18 0.90 15.21
N SER A 94 6.43 0.31 16.15
CA SER A 94 5.00 0.51 16.33
C SER A 94 4.66 1.84 17.05
N PHE A 95 5.65 2.62 17.48
CA PHE A 95 5.49 3.88 18.23
C PHE A 95 4.47 4.87 17.62
N PHE A 96 4.35 4.91 16.29
CA PHE A 96 3.32 5.74 15.63
C PHE A 96 1.88 5.26 15.89
N GLY A 97 1.67 3.96 16.09
CA GLY A 97 0.38 3.39 16.51
C GLY A 97 0.07 3.69 17.98
N PHE A 98 1.09 3.78 18.84
CA PHE A 98 0.93 4.05 20.27
C PHE A 98 0.49 5.50 20.57
N LEU A 99 0.85 6.48 19.73
CA LEU A 99 0.44 7.88 19.93
C LEU A 99 -1.06 8.14 19.70
N LEU A 100 -1.74 7.29 18.94
CA LEU A 100 -3.18 7.40 18.68
C LEU A 100 -4.01 6.26 19.30
N SER A 101 -3.37 5.31 20.01
CA SER A 101 -4.05 4.11 20.52
C SER A 101 -5.18 4.42 21.49
N ASP A 102 -5.09 5.53 22.23
CA ASP A 102 -6.09 5.93 23.21
C ASP A 102 -7.41 6.43 22.59
N TYR A 103 -7.38 6.80 21.30
CA TYR A 103 -8.53 7.35 20.57
C TYR A 103 -9.02 6.46 19.43
N LEU A 104 -8.37 5.32 19.21
CA LEU A 104 -8.69 4.38 18.14
C LEU A 104 -9.31 3.11 18.71
N PRO A 105 -10.24 2.47 17.96
CA PRO A 105 -10.77 1.18 18.37
C PRO A 105 -9.64 0.15 18.53
N LEU A 106 -9.82 -0.77 19.49
CA LEU A 106 -8.88 -1.85 19.81
C LEU A 106 -8.57 -2.76 18.62
N SER A 107 -9.40 -2.75 17.58
CA SER A 107 -9.24 -3.57 16.38
C SER A 107 -9.66 -2.77 15.16
N SER A 108 -9.01 -3.02 14.01
CA SER A 108 -9.42 -2.52 12.70
C SER A 108 -9.51 -3.71 11.75
N VAL A 109 -10.52 -3.70 10.89
CA VAL A 109 -10.69 -4.71 9.83
C VAL A 109 -9.47 -4.76 8.90
N ASP A 110 -8.80 -3.62 8.71
CA ASP A 110 -7.58 -3.52 7.92
C ASP A 110 -6.58 -2.59 8.62
N PHE A 111 -5.50 -3.15 9.18
CA PHE A 111 -4.44 -2.38 9.82
C PHE A 111 -3.06 -2.83 9.32
N TYR A 112 -2.33 -1.89 8.72
CA TYR A 112 -0.97 -2.09 8.24
C TYR A 112 -0.07 -0.96 8.73
N PRO A 113 0.74 -1.17 9.79
CA PRO A 113 1.59 -0.12 10.31
C PRO A 113 2.59 0.38 9.27
N LEU A 114 3.07 1.62 9.41
CA LEU A 114 4.04 2.17 8.45
C LEU A 114 5.34 1.35 8.43
N PHE A 115 5.82 0.98 9.60
CA PHE A 115 6.98 0.12 9.80
C PHE A 115 6.53 -1.28 10.20
N PRO A 116 7.21 -2.34 9.73
CA PRO A 116 8.36 -2.34 8.82
C PRO A 116 7.96 -2.21 7.34
N TRP A 117 6.66 -2.09 7.03
CA TRP A 117 6.14 -2.31 5.68
C TRP A 117 6.66 -1.35 4.61
N ILE A 118 6.94 -0.09 4.96
CA ILE A 118 7.57 0.88 4.05
C ILE A 118 8.95 0.39 3.52
N ALA A 119 9.66 -0.44 4.28
CA ALA A 119 10.92 -1.04 3.82
C ALA A 119 10.74 -1.85 2.54
N PHE A 120 9.59 -2.51 2.35
CA PHE A 120 9.29 -3.22 1.11
C PHE A 120 9.08 -2.28 -0.10
N VAL A 121 8.62 -1.04 0.14
CA VAL A 121 8.52 -0.03 -0.94
C VAL A 121 9.93 0.42 -1.33
N PHE A 122 10.81 0.62 -0.35
CA PHE A 122 12.20 0.99 -0.58
C PHE A 122 13.00 -0.13 -1.28
N THR A 123 12.83 -1.39 -0.90
CA THR A 123 13.42 -2.51 -1.66
C THR A 123 12.90 -2.53 -3.09
N GLY A 124 11.61 -2.24 -3.30
CA GLY A 124 11.01 -2.07 -4.62
C GLY A 124 11.68 -0.98 -5.46
N ILE A 125 12.05 0.16 -4.87
CA ILE A 125 12.76 1.24 -5.57
C ILE A 125 14.14 0.77 -6.05
N TYR A 126 14.89 0.06 -5.19
CA TYR A 126 16.17 -0.51 -5.58
C TYR A 126 16.02 -1.51 -6.74
N LEU A 127 15.05 -2.42 -6.64
CA LEU A 127 14.75 -3.41 -7.68
C LEU A 127 14.34 -2.75 -9.01
N GLY A 128 13.55 -1.67 -8.97
CA GLY A 128 13.09 -0.95 -10.16
C GLY A 128 14.22 -0.29 -10.97
N HIS A 129 15.35 0.03 -10.33
CA HIS A 129 16.53 0.57 -11.02
C HIS A 129 17.36 -0.50 -11.71
N ASN A 130 17.38 -1.71 -11.15
CA ASN A 130 18.22 -2.80 -11.62
C ASN A 130 17.79 -3.29 -13.02
N PRO A 131 18.71 -3.33 -14.00
CA PRO A 131 18.39 -3.62 -15.40
C PRO A 131 17.89 -5.05 -15.64
N ILE A 132 18.23 -5.98 -14.75
CA ILE A 132 17.76 -7.37 -14.79
C ILE A 132 16.24 -7.44 -14.65
N TYR A 133 15.68 -6.68 -13.71
CA TYR A 133 14.23 -6.65 -13.48
C TYR A 133 13.51 -5.93 -14.62
N LYS A 134 14.14 -4.90 -15.21
CA LYS A 134 13.60 -4.27 -16.43
C LYS A 134 13.41 -5.29 -17.55
N LYS A 135 14.32 -6.27 -17.72
CA LYS A 135 14.21 -7.35 -18.73
C LYS A 135 13.04 -8.31 -18.48
N ILE A 136 12.77 -8.67 -17.22
CA ILE A 136 11.68 -9.59 -16.85
C ILE A 136 10.30 -8.98 -17.14
N PHE A 137 10.15 -7.66 -17.00
CA PHE A 137 8.91 -6.94 -17.31
C PHE A 137 8.61 -6.73 -18.81
N PHE A 138 9.45 -7.22 -19.73
CA PHE A 138 9.18 -7.12 -21.18
C PHE A 138 8.24 -8.21 -21.74
N MET A 139 7.87 -9.22 -20.96
CA MET A 139 6.79 -10.13 -21.37
C MET A 139 5.45 -9.39 -21.28
N ARG A 140 4.95 -8.95 -22.44
CA ARG A 140 3.64 -8.30 -22.56
C ARG A 140 2.53 -9.33 -22.39
N LEU A 141 1.99 -9.40 -21.18
CA LEU A 141 0.77 -10.16 -20.89
C LEU A 141 -0.41 -9.18 -20.85
N PRO A 142 -1.17 -9.02 -21.96
CA PRO A 142 -2.18 -7.96 -22.09
C PRO A 142 -3.27 -8.07 -21.02
N PHE A 143 -3.65 -9.30 -20.66
CA PHE A 143 -4.62 -9.54 -19.58
C PHE A 143 -4.10 -9.06 -18.22
N LEU A 144 -2.85 -9.41 -17.89
CA LEU A 144 -2.23 -9.03 -16.61
C LEU A 144 -2.01 -7.51 -16.52
N GLN A 145 -1.70 -6.88 -17.66
CA GLN A 145 -1.64 -5.43 -17.77
C GLN A 145 -3.01 -4.77 -17.52
N LEU A 146 -4.07 -5.29 -18.13
CA LEU A 146 -5.43 -4.76 -17.96
C LEU A 146 -5.90 -4.84 -16.50
N VAL A 147 -5.71 -6.00 -15.86
CA VAL A 147 -6.02 -6.22 -14.44
C VAL A 147 -5.16 -5.30 -13.55
N GLY A 148 -3.87 -5.16 -13.84
CA GLY A 148 -2.97 -4.28 -13.10
C GLY A 148 -3.34 -2.80 -13.19
N GLN A 149 -3.78 -2.32 -14.37
CA GLN A 149 -4.20 -0.93 -14.57
C GLN A 149 -5.48 -0.57 -13.80
N HIS A 150 -6.36 -1.54 -13.58
CA HIS A 150 -7.62 -1.36 -12.84
C HIS A 150 -7.53 -1.90 -11.40
N SER A 151 -6.32 -2.18 -10.90
CA SER A 151 -6.10 -2.84 -9.61
C SER A 151 -6.72 -2.08 -8.43
N LEU A 152 -6.76 -0.74 -8.46
CA LEU A 152 -7.42 0.04 -7.41
C LEU A 152 -8.94 -0.16 -7.39
N ILE A 153 -9.58 -0.19 -8.57
CA ILE A 153 -11.03 -0.40 -8.66
C ILE A 153 -11.37 -1.80 -8.18
N ILE A 154 -10.60 -2.79 -8.64
CA ILE A 154 -10.74 -4.18 -8.20
C ILE A 154 -10.57 -4.26 -6.67
N TYR A 155 -9.56 -3.58 -6.12
CA TYR A 155 -9.33 -3.51 -4.68
C TYR A 155 -10.50 -2.87 -3.92
N LEU A 156 -11.15 -1.82 -4.43
CA LEU A 156 -12.29 -1.22 -3.72
C LEU A 156 -13.54 -2.10 -3.78
N LEU A 157 -13.77 -2.77 -4.91
CA LEU A 157 -14.97 -3.58 -5.10
C LEU A 157 -14.90 -4.97 -4.48
N HIS A 158 -13.70 -5.51 -4.23
CA HIS A 158 -13.58 -6.90 -3.78
C HIS A 158 -14.33 -7.18 -2.47
N GLN A 159 -14.22 -6.30 -1.47
CA GLN A 159 -14.90 -6.49 -0.18
C GLN A 159 -16.42 -6.49 -0.36
N VAL A 160 -16.97 -5.53 -1.11
CA VAL A 160 -18.41 -5.45 -1.37
C VAL A 160 -18.90 -6.71 -2.09
N ILE A 161 -18.22 -7.12 -3.16
CA ILE A 161 -18.61 -8.29 -3.96
C ILE A 161 -18.52 -9.57 -3.11
N LEU A 162 -17.42 -9.77 -2.38
CA LEU A 162 -17.21 -10.98 -1.59
C LEU A 162 -18.20 -11.06 -0.42
N PHE A 163 -18.43 -9.97 0.31
CA PHE A 163 -19.42 -9.95 1.39
C PHE A 163 -20.84 -10.18 0.88
N SER A 164 -21.22 -9.55 -0.24
CA SER A 164 -22.54 -9.79 -0.85
C SER A 164 -22.70 -11.24 -1.30
N LEU A 165 -21.68 -11.83 -1.92
CA LEU A 165 -21.73 -13.20 -2.41
C LEU A 165 -21.79 -14.22 -1.26
N VAL A 166 -20.94 -14.05 -0.25
CA VAL A 166 -20.96 -14.92 0.95
C VAL A 166 -22.29 -14.78 1.69
N GLY A 167 -22.81 -13.55 1.83
CA GLY A 167 -24.11 -13.30 2.46
C GLY A 167 -25.26 -13.96 1.69
N ALA A 168 -25.26 -13.91 0.36
CA ALA A 168 -26.26 -14.57 -0.47
C ALA A 168 -26.19 -16.10 -0.36
N ILE A 169 -24.98 -16.67 -0.37
CA ILE A 169 -24.78 -18.12 -0.18
C ILE A 169 -25.27 -18.54 1.20
N TYR A 170 -24.87 -17.81 2.25
CA TYR A 170 -25.27 -18.11 3.62
C TYR A 170 -26.79 -18.11 3.77
N PHE A 171 -27.48 -17.11 3.21
CA PHE A 171 -28.94 -17.02 3.23
C PHE A 171 -29.61 -18.24 2.58
N LEU A 172 -29.08 -18.73 1.45
CA LEU A 172 -29.60 -19.92 0.76
C LEU A 172 -29.41 -21.22 1.55
N PHE A 173 -28.32 -21.36 2.31
CA PHE A 173 -28.06 -22.54 3.15
C PHE A 173 -28.74 -22.50 4.52
N SER A 174 -29.17 -21.31 4.97
CA SER A 174 -29.89 -21.14 6.24
C SER A 174 -31.42 -21.32 6.13
N GLN A 175 -31.94 -21.58 4.93
CA GLN A 175 -33.32 -22.01 4.67
C GLN A 175 -33.42 -23.52 4.64
#